data_AF-A0A285TLV9-F1
#
_entry.id   AF-A0A285TLV9-F1
#
_cell.length_a   1.000
_cell.length_b   1.000
_cell.length_c   1.000
_cell.angle_alpha   90.00
_cell.angle_beta   90.00
_cell.angle_gamma   90.00
#
_symmetry.space_group_name_H-M   'P 1'
#
loop_
_entity.id
_entity.type
_entity.pdbx_description
1 polymer ?
#
loop_
_entity_poly.entity_id
_entity_poly.type
_entity_poly.pdbx_seq_one_letter_code
_entity_poly.pdbx_strand_id
1 'polypeptide(L)'
;MINNFDDMQKLGKDNMDVMMQSFGAMTKGFQAIASEVADYQKKSFETGTAAVEKLVSAKSLDKAFEAQSEYVKTAYEGFVGEVTKIGEMYSDLAKDAYKPYESAFSKAAK
;
A
#
# COMPACT_ATOMS: atom_id res chain seq x y z
N MET A 1 48.96 2.43 -15.35
CA MET A 1 48.18 3.41 -16.15
C MET A 1 46.73 3.00 -16.08
N ILE A 2 45.83 3.97 -15.97
CA ILE A 2 44.41 3.85 -15.62
C ILE A 2 43.73 2.67 -16.35
N ASN A 3 43.53 1.58 -15.61
CA ASN A 3 42.43 0.62 -15.82
C ASN A 3 41.14 1.14 -15.14
N ASN A 4 41.12 2.39 -14.68
CA ASN A 4 40.11 2.91 -13.74
C ASN A 4 39.00 3.74 -14.39
N PHE A 5 39.01 4.02 -15.70
CA PHE A 5 37.98 4.87 -16.31
C PHE A 5 36.74 4.08 -16.72
N ASP A 6 36.91 2.97 -17.44
CA ASP A 6 35.81 2.06 -17.79
C ASP A 6 35.15 1.44 -16.55
N ASP A 7 35.94 1.05 -15.54
CA ASP A 7 35.43 0.52 -14.28
C ASP A 7 34.67 1.59 -13.47
N MET A 8 35.14 2.84 -13.42
CA MET A 8 34.39 3.94 -12.81
C MET A 8 33.10 4.25 -13.58
N GLN A 9 33.14 4.21 -14.92
CA GLN A 9 31.97 4.46 -15.74
C GLN A 9 30.92 3.34 -15.59
N LYS A 10 31.37 2.09 -15.45
CA LYS A 10 30.54 0.92 -15.17
C LYS A 10 29.92 0.98 -13.77
N LEU A 11 30.71 1.31 -12.74
CA LEU A 11 30.20 1.56 -11.38
C LEU A 11 29.14 2.67 -11.37
N GLY A 12 29.36 3.76 -12.10
CA GLY A 12 28.38 4.83 -12.25
C GLY A 12 27.08 4.37 -12.90
N LYS A 13 27.17 3.53 -13.93
CA LYS A 13 26.00 2.92 -14.60
C LYS A 13 25.25 1.96 -13.67
N ASP A 14 25.95 1.04 -13.02
CA ASP A 14 25.34 0.03 -12.13
C ASP A 14 24.62 0.70 -10.95
N ASN A 15 25.21 1.77 -10.39
CA ASN A 15 24.56 2.57 -9.34
C ASN A 15 23.30 3.30 -9.85
N MET A 16 23.34 3.83 -11.07
CA MET A 16 22.17 4.46 -11.70
C MET A 16 21.04 3.44 -11.95
N ASP A 17 21.38 2.24 -12.42
CA ASP A 17 20.41 1.17 -12.66
C ASP A 17 19.75 0.71 -11.35
N VAL A 18 20.52 0.53 -10.28
CA VAL A 18 20.01 0.20 -8.94
C VAL A 18 19.08 1.29 -8.42
N MET A 19 19.46 2.56 -8.58
CA MET A 19 18.62 3.71 -8.19
C MET A 19 17.30 3.71 -8.98
N MET A 20 17.35 3.53 -10.30
CA MET A 20 16.17 3.53 -11.17
C MET A 20 15.22 2.37 -10.84
N GLN A 21 15.76 1.18 -10.53
CA GLN A 21 14.97 0.03 -10.08
C GLN A 21 14.27 0.32 -8.75
N SER A 22 14.99 0.89 -7.79
CA SER A 22 14.46 1.26 -6.48
C SER A 22 13.37 2.33 -6.59
N PHE A 23 13.58 3.35 -7.43
CA PHE A 23 12.59 4.39 -7.71
C PHE A 23 11.34 3.83 -8.42
N GLY A 24 11.54 2.90 -9.35
CA GLY A 24 10.43 2.19 -10.00
C GLY A 24 9.61 1.37 -9.02
N ALA A 25 10.26 0.65 -8.09
CA ALA A 25 9.60 -0.09 -7.01
C ALA A 25 8.82 0.86 -6.08
N MET A 26 9.44 1.97 -5.67
CA MET A 26 8.82 3.00 -4.85
C MET A 26 7.54 3.55 -5.50
N THR A 27 7.64 3.95 -6.76
CA THR A 27 6.51 4.52 -7.51
C THR A 27 5.34 3.53 -7.60
N LYS A 28 5.62 2.26 -7.92
CA LYS A 28 4.59 1.21 -8.01
C LYS A 28 3.93 0.94 -6.65
N GLY A 29 4.71 0.89 -5.58
CA GLY A 29 4.17 0.68 -4.23
C GLY A 29 3.23 1.82 -3.82
N PHE A 30 3.60 3.08 -4.08
CA PHE A 30 2.70 4.20 -3.81
C PHE A 30 1.44 4.18 -4.68
N GLN A 31 1.53 3.79 -5.95
CA GLN A 31 0.36 3.60 -6.80
C GLN A 31 -0.57 2.52 -6.24
N ALA A 32 -0.02 1.40 -5.76
CA ALA A 32 -0.81 0.35 -5.13
C ALA A 32 -1.52 0.85 -3.86
N ILE A 33 -0.80 1.56 -2.96
CA ILE A 33 -1.38 2.14 -1.74
C ILE A 33 -2.50 3.13 -2.09
N ALA A 34 -2.29 4.00 -3.09
CA ALA A 34 -3.31 4.95 -3.52
C ALA A 34 -4.55 4.24 -4.08
N SER A 35 -4.37 3.15 -4.83
CA SER A 35 -5.48 2.33 -5.34
C SER A 35 -6.26 1.70 -4.19
N GLU A 36 -5.56 1.12 -3.20
CA GLU A 36 -6.20 0.49 -2.06
C GLU A 36 -7.03 1.48 -1.24
N VAL A 37 -6.49 2.67 -0.97
CA VAL A 37 -7.21 3.75 -0.28
C VAL A 37 -8.47 4.15 -1.05
N ALA A 38 -8.40 4.25 -2.38
CA ALA A 38 -9.57 4.56 -3.21
C ALA A 38 -10.64 3.45 -3.15
N ASP A 39 -10.22 2.18 -3.16
CA ASP A 39 -11.12 1.03 -3.02
C ASP A 39 -11.80 1.01 -1.64
N TYR A 40 -11.05 1.30 -0.58
CA TYR A 40 -11.59 1.41 0.78
C TYR A 40 -12.59 2.57 0.92
N GLN A 41 -12.31 3.73 0.31
CA GLN A 41 -13.24 4.86 0.28
C GLN A 41 -14.55 4.50 -0.39
N LYS A 42 -14.49 3.80 -1.54
CA LYS A 42 -15.68 3.33 -2.24
C LYS A 42 -16.49 2.37 -1.36
N LYS A 43 -15.84 1.38 -0.75
CA LYS A 43 -16.49 0.42 0.16
C LYS A 43 -17.12 1.11 1.39
N SER A 44 -16.44 2.11 1.94
CA SER A 44 -16.95 2.90 3.07
C SER A 44 -18.21 3.67 2.70
N PHE A 45 -18.25 4.24 1.49
CA PHE A 45 -19.42 4.94 0.96
C PHE A 45 -20.61 3.99 0.74
N GLU A 46 -20.37 2.83 0.14
CA GLU A 46 -21.39 1.77 -0.04
C GLU A 46 -21.96 1.31 1.31
N THR A 47 -21.08 1.07 2.29
CA THR A 47 -21.46 0.66 3.65
C THR A 47 -22.31 1.73 4.34
N GLY A 48 -21.92 3.00 4.23
CA GLY A 48 -22.68 4.13 4.80
C GLY A 48 -24.05 4.30 4.14
N THR A 49 -24.12 4.18 2.82
CA THR A 49 -25.39 4.28 2.08
C THR A 49 -26.34 3.15 2.49
N ALA A 50 -25.85 1.92 2.58
CA ALA A 50 -26.65 0.78 3.04
C ALA A 50 -27.16 0.97 4.48
N ALA A 51 -26.35 1.57 5.37
CA ALA A 51 -26.78 1.88 6.72
C ALA A 51 -27.90 2.94 6.74
N VAL A 52 -27.79 3.99 5.93
CA VAL A 52 -28.83 5.02 5.78
C VAL A 52 -30.14 4.41 5.27
N GLU A 53 -30.08 3.56 4.25
CA GLU A 53 -31.26 2.86 3.71
C GLU A 53 -31.95 2.00 4.78
N LYS A 54 -31.17 1.24 5.56
CA LYS A 54 -31.68 0.44 6.68
C LYS A 54 -32.30 1.30 7.78
N LEU A 55 -31.68 2.43 8.11
CA LEU A 55 -32.21 3.36 9.11
C LEU A 55 -33.52 4.02 8.65
N VAL A 56 -33.59 4.49 7.41
CA VAL A 56 -34.78 5.13 6.84
C VAL A 56 -35.95 4.15 6.70
N SER A 57 -35.66 2.88 6.41
CA SER A 57 -36.67 1.82 6.30
C SER A 57 -37.07 1.19 7.65
N ALA A 58 -36.42 1.58 8.76
CA ALA A 58 -36.71 1.03 10.08
C ALA A 58 -38.11 1.43 10.57
N LYS A 59 -38.93 0.43 10.92
CA LYS A 59 -40.30 0.63 11.43
C LYS A 59 -40.40 0.73 12.95
N SER A 60 -39.28 0.61 13.66
CA SER A 60 -39.19 0.66 15.12
C SER A 60 -37.79 1.12 15.56
N LEU A 61 -37.70 1.58 16.81
CA LEU A 61 -36.42 1.98 17.41
C LEU A 61 -35.44 0.81 17.53
N ASP A 62 -35.93 -0.39 17.85
CA ASP A 62 -35.07 -1.59 17.93
C ASP A 62 -34.40 -1.90 16.58
N LYS A 63 -35.14 -1.76 15.47
CA LYS A 63 -34.60 -1.96 14.11
C LYS A 63 -33.62 -0.87 13.71
N ALA A 64 -33.86 0.37 14.13
CA ALA A 64 -32.91 1.45 13.91
C ALA A 64 -31.61 1.23 14.70
N PHE A 65 -31.70 0.73 15.93
CA PHE A 65 -30.54 0.41 16.75
C PHE A 65 -29.73 -0.76 16.17
N GLU A 66 -30.39 -1.82 15.70
CA GLU A 66 -29.73 -2.90 14.96
C GLU A 66 -28.95 -2.37 13.76
N ALA A 67 -29.57 -1.52 12.93
CA ALA A 67 -28.92 -0.96 11.75
C ALA A 67 -27.68 -0.11 12.10
N GLN A 68 -27.78 0.74 13.14
CA GLN A 68 -26.65 1.53 13.62
C GLN A 68 -25.54 0.65 14.20
N SER A 69 -25.89 -0.37 14.99
CA SER A 69 -24.92 -1.29 15.59
C SER A 69 -24.17 -2.10 14.53
N GLU A 70 -24.88 -2.58 13.51
CA GLU A 70 -24.28 -3.29 12.38
C GLU A 70 -23.33 -2.39 11.59
N TYR A 71 -23.73 -1.14 11.33
CA TYR A 71 -22.87 -0.15 10.67
C TYR A 71 -21.59 0.10 11.46
N VAL A 72 -21.69 0.38 12.76
CA VAL A 72 -20.51 0.66 13.61
C VAL A 72 -19.57 -0.54 13.63
N LYS A 73 -20.10 -1.75 13.80
CA LYS A 73 -19.29 -2.98 13.78
C LYS A 73 -18.57 -3.13 12.44
N THR A 74 -19.30 -3.02 11.33
CA THR A 74 -18.76 -3.19 9.97
C THR A 74 -17.71 -2.12 9.66
N ALA A 75 -17.97 -0.86 10.04
CA ALA A 75 -17.02 0.24 9.85
C ALA A 75 -15.74 0.03 10.65
N TYR A 76 -15.85 -0.45 11.90
CA TYR A 76 -14.69 -0.74 12.74
C TYR A 76 -13.85 -1.89 12.19
N GLU A 77 -14.47 -3.03 11.87
CA GLU A 77 -13.78 -4.19 11.29
C GLU A 77 -13.13 -3.83 9.95
N GLY A 78 -13.84 -3.08 9.11
CA GLY A 78 -13.33 -2.56 7.83
C GLY A 78 -12.11 -1.67 8.02
N PHE A 79 -12.17 -0.70 8.93
CA PHE A 79 -11.07 0.23 9.20
C PHE A 79 -9.82 -0.47 9.73
N VAL A 80 -9.98 -1.36 10.71
CA VAL A 80 -8.83 -2.10 11.27
C VAL A 80 -8.19 -2.99 10.21
N GLY A 81 -9.00 -3.65 9.39
CA GLY A 81 -8.51 -4.45 8.26
C GLY A 81 -7.72 -3.59 7.26
N GLU A 82 -8.24 -2.42 6.90
CA GLU A 82 -7.59 -1.49 5.98
C GLU A 82 -6.26 -0.96 6.49
N VAL A 83 -6.22 -0.50 7.75
CA VAL A 83 -4.98 0.02 8.36
C VAL A 83 -3.92 -1.07 8.44
N THR A 84 -4.31 -2.31 8.76
CA THR A 84 -3.40 -3.45 8.76
C THR A 84 -2.82 -3.69 7.37
N LYS A 85 -3.68 -3.72 6.35
CA LYS A 85 -3.28 -3.94 4.95
C LYS A 85 -2.37 -2.85 4.43
N ILE A 86 -2.68 -1.57 4.66
CA ILE A 86 -1.80 -0.45 4.30
C ILE A 86 -0.45 -0.58 5.00
N GLY A 87 -0.43 -0.96 6.28
CA GLY A 87 0.81 -1.21 7.03
C GLY A 87 1.69 -2.29 6.40
N GLU A 88 1.09 -3.40 5.97
CA GLU A 88 1.77 -4.47 5.23
C GLU A 88 2.32 -3.96 3.89
N MET A 89 1.53 -3.20 3.13
CA MET A 89 1.96 -2.61 1.85
C MET A 89 3.14 -1.65 2.01
N TYR A 90 3.19 -0.86 3.09
CA TYR A 90 4.34 -0.01 3.39
C TYR A 90 5.58 -0.84 3.76
N SER A 91 5.42 -1.94 4.50
CA SER A 91 6.51 -2.86 4.82
C SER A 91 7.09 -3.48 3.55
N ASP A 92 6.22 -3.95 2.65
CA ASP A 92 6.65 -4.57 1.40
C ASP A 92 7.27 -3.56 0.44
N LEU A 93 6.74 -2.34 0.39
CA LEU A 93 7.36 -1.23 -0.34
C LEU A 93 8.80 -0.98 0.12
N ALA A 94 9.04 -0.96 1.44
CA ALA A 94 10.38 -0.79 1.97
C ALA A 94 11.30 -1.93 1.53
N LYS A 95 10.85 -3.20 1.66
CA LYS A 95 11.63 -4.37 1.23
C LYS A 95 11.97 -4.31 -0.26
N ASP A 96 10.99 -4.01 -1.11
CA ASP A 96 11.16 -3.94 -2.55
C ASP A 96 12.09 -2.79 -2.98
N ALA A 97 12.07 -1.67 -2.27
CA ALA A 97 12.98 -0.55 -2.52
C ALA A 97 14.44 -0.88 -2.13
N TYR A 98 14.67 -1.74 -1.12
CA TYR A 98 16.01 -2.13 -0.68
C TYR A 98 16.60 -3.31 -1.46
N LYS A 99 15.77 -4.18 -2.03
CA LYS A 99 16.18 -5.39 -2.75
C LYS A 99 17.20 -5.18 -3.89
N PRO A 100 17.15 -4.10 -4.69
CA PRO A 100 18.18 -3.83 -5.70
C PRO A 100 19.58 -3.65 -5.10
N TYR A 101 19.68 -3.07 -3.89
CA TYR A 101 20.96 -2.88 -3.20
C TYR A 101 21.52 -4.19 -2.64
N GLU A 102 20.69 -5.06 -2.06
CA GLU A 102 21.11 -6.40 -1.62
C GLU A 102 21.69 -7.21 -2.79
N SER A 103 21.03 -7.10 -3.95
CA SER A 103 21.44 -7.78 -5.19
C SER A 103 22.76 -7.22 -5.73
N ALA A 104 22.95 -5.90 -5.66
CA ALA A 104 24.20 -5.24 -6.07
C ALA A 104 25.36 -5.60 -5.13
N PHE A 105 25.15 -5.59 -3.81
CA PHE A 105 26.15 -5.98 -2.83
C PHE A 105 26.57 -7.44 -3.00
N SER A 106 25.61 -8.35 -3.20
CA SER A 106 25.88 -9.77 -3.45
C SER A 106 26.68 -10.03 -4.73
N LYS A 107 26.53 -9.17 -5.75
CA LYS A 107 27.33 -9.22 -6.98
C LYS A 107 28.73 -8.67 -6.79
N ALA A 108 28.91 -7.66 -5.94
CA ALA A 108 30.21 -7.06 -5.63
C ALA A 108 31.05 -7.90 -4.65
N ALA A 109 30.41 -8.74 -3.82
CA ALA A 109 31.07 -9.63 -2.87
C ALA A 109 31.51 -10.98 -3.46
N LYS A 110 31.20 -11.24 -4.75
CA LYS A 110 31.68 -12.40 -5.52
C LYS A 110 32.78 -11.96 -6.48
#